data_AF-A0A920R0R5-F1
#
_entry.id   AF-A0A920R0R5-F1
#
_cell.length_a   1.000
_cell.length_b   1.000
_cell.length_c   1.000
_cell.angle_alpha   90.00
_cell.angle_beta   90.00
_cell.angle_gamma   90.00
#
_symmetry.space_group_name_H-M   'P 1'
#
loop_
_entity.id
_entity.type
_entity.pdbx_description
1 polymer ?
#
loop_
_entity_poly.entity_id
_entity_poly.type
_entity_poly.pdbx_seq_one_letter_code
_entity_poly.pdbx_strand_id
1 'polypeptide(L)'
;MNNLPKDLEVTAWTEDGTIMGLEISLKLLKEFNSIRINYDKSRPRYSEKFSRYVKTHPIRNNMQSELLEQLIDGQNLSMEQASSVMNEIMDGKLSDSQFGSIVTALRIKGETSDEVAGMATTKRSRSLKISSSKKLVDTCGTGGDGQEF
;
A
#
# COMPACT_ATOMS: atom_id res chain seq x y z
N MET A 1 -22.23 3.63 -5.95
CA MET A 1 -21.12 2.72 -6.33
C MET A 1 -19.88 3.16 -5.58
N ASN A 2 -19.02 2.21 -5.21
CA ASN A 2 -17.90 2.27 -4.25
C ASN A 2 -18.30 2.01 -2.79
N ASN A 3 -18.24 0.74 -2.43
CA ASN A 3 -18.33 0.24 -1.07
C ASN A 3 -16.93 0.26 -0.43
N LEU A 4 -16.30 1.44 -0.44
CA LEU A 4 -15.05 1.64 0.30
C LEU A 4 -15.34 1.44 1.80
N PRO A 5 -14.43 0.83 2.57
CA PRO A 5 -14.59 0.75 4.00
C PRO A 5 -14.78 2.14 4.58
N LYS A 6 -15.54 2.20 5.67
CA LYS A 6 -15.80 3.44 6.40
C LYS A 6 -14.53 4.12 6.93
N ASP A 7 -13.41 3.41 6.90
CA ASP A 7 -12.10 3.83 7.39
C ASP A 7 -11.17 4.23 6.23
N LEU A 8 -11.67 4.39 5.00
CA LEU A 8 -10.92 4.87 3.83
C LEU A 8 -11.68 6.02 3.15
N GLU A 9 -11.05 7.19 3.09
CA GLU A 9 -11.50 8.40 2.42
C GLU A 9 -10.74 8.58 1.11
N VAL A 10 -11.43 8.98 0.04
CA VAL A 10 -10.78 9.28 -1.23
C VAL A 10 -10.28 10.72 -1.21
N THR A 11 -8.98 10.91 -1.41
CA THR A 11 -8.34 12.23 -1.39
C THR A 11 -8.06 12.80 -2.78
N ALA A 12 -8.05 11.96 -3.80
CA ALA A 12 -7.89 12.41 -5.18
C ALA A 12 -8.69 11.54 -6.15
N TRP A 13 -9.25 12.20 -7.16
CA TRP A 13 -10.02 11.61 -8.25
C TRP A 13 -9.47 12.09 -9.59
N THR A 14 -9.64 11.29 -10.64
CA THR A 14 -9.54 11.75 -12.04
C THR A 14 -10.91 12.26 -12.54
N GLU A 15 -10.90 12.97 -13.66
CA GLU A 15 -12.13 13.45 -14.33
C GLU A 15 -13.08 12.31 -14.76
N ASP A 16 -12.56 11.11 -14.99
CA ASP A 16 -13.36 9.93 -15.36
C ASP A 16 -13.91 9.15 -14.15
N GLY A 17 -13.63 9.61 -12.93
CA GLY A 17 -14.10 8.99 -11.69
C GLY A 17 -13.20 7.89 -11.13
N THR A 18 -11.99 7.70 -11.68
CA THR A 18 -10.98 6.81 -11.10
C THR A 18 -10.35 7.41 -9.84
N ILE A 19 -10.26 6.63 -8.77
CA ILE A 19 -9.60 7.02 -7.51
C ILE A 19 -8.09 7.08 -7.70
N MET A 20 -7.48 8.22 -7.38
CA MET A 20 -6.04 8.49 -7.49
C MET A 20 -5.35 8.63 -6.12
N GLY A 21 -6.11 8.85 -5.06
CA GLY A 21 -5.60 9.01 -3.70
C GLY A 21 -6.57 8.46 -2.68
N LEU A 22 -6.06 7.68 -1.73
CA LEU A 22 -6.81 7.12 -0.61
C LEU A 22 -6.13 7.52 0.69
N GLU A 23 -6.91 7.97 1.66
CA GLU A 23 -6.51 8.26 3.04
C GLU A 23 -7.27 7.35 4.00
N ILE A 24 -6.59 6.73 4.95
CA ILE A 24 -7.23 5.87 5.96
C ILE A 24 -7.79 6.76 7.09
N SER A 25 -9.11 6.82 7.21
CA SER A 25 -9.86 7.50 8.28
C SER A 25 -9.83 6.64 9.56
N LEU A 26 -8.77 6.82 10.34
CA LEU A 26 -8.48 6.03 11.53
C LEU A 26 -9.18 6.64 12.75
N LYS A 27 -10.45 6.29 12.99
CA LYS A 27 -11.13 6.60 14.27
C LYS A 27 -10.44 5.98 15.50
N LEU A 28 -9.48 5.07 15.30
CA LEU A 28 -8.55 4.54 16.32
C LEU A 28 -7.22 5.31 16.44
N LEU A 29 -6.89 6.24 15.54
CA LEU A 29 -5.66 7.05 15.55
C LEU A 29 -5.95 8.55 15.72
N LYS A 30 -6.80 8.91 16.69
CA LYS A 30 -7.02 10.31 17.11
C LYS A 30 -5.79 11.03 17.72
N GLU A 31 -4.60 10.42 17.68
CA GLU A 31 -3.35 11.10 18.04
C GLU A 31 -2.35 11.24 16.88
N PHE A 32 -2.63 10.74 15.66
CA PHE A 32 -1.66 10.78 14.56
C PHE A 32 -2.29 11.30 13.27
N ASN A 33 -2.10 12.62 13.08
CA ASN A 33 -2.60 13.41 11.96
C ASN A 33 -2.13 12.88 10.59
N SER A 34 -3.11 12.75 9.68
CA SER A 34 -3.06 12.82 8.20
C SER A 34 -2.05 11.91 7.50
N ILE A 35 -2.41 11.29 6.38
CA ILE A 35 -1.46 10.54 5.55
C ILE A 35 -0.53 11.50 4.79
N ARG A 36 0.39 12.08 5.54
CA ARG A 36 1.83 11.98 5.33
C ARG A 36 2.31 10.92 6.32
N ILE A 37 2.62 9.69 5.89
CA ILE A 37 3.38 8.80 6.77
C ILE A 37 4.84 9.24 6.71
N ASN A 38 5.15 10.37 7.34
CA ASN A 38 6.48 10.71 7.81
C ASN A 38 6.74 9.73 8.97
N TYR A 39 7.17 8.52 8.64
CA TYR A 39 7.65 7.56 9.64
C TYR A 39 8.96 8.12 10.20
N ASP A 40 8.84 8.87 11.29
CA ASP A 40 9.97 9.26 12.09
C ASP A 40 10.52 8.01 12.79
N LYS A 41 11.63 7.47 12.26
CA LYS A 41 12.34 6.32 12.84
C LYS A 41 12.72 6.54 14.32
N SER A 42 12.72 7.78 14.81
CA SER A 42 12.97 8.10 16.23
C SER A 42 11.78 7.82 17.16
N ARG A 43 10.59 7.49 16.63
CA ARG A 43 9.37 7.18 17.41
C ARG A 43 8.92 5.72 17.26
N PRO A 44 9.61 4.76 17.90
CA PRO A 44 9.35 3.32 17.75
C PRO A 44 8.00 2.82 18.31
N ARG A 45 7.19 3.66 18.98
CA ARG A 45 5.92 3.22 19.60
C ARG A 45 4.84 2.78 18.60
N TYR A 46 4.91 3.19 17.32
CA TYR A 46 3.89 2.84 16.33
C TYR A 46 3.97 1.40 15.85
N SER A 47 5.19 0.91 15.60
CA SER A 47 5.40 -0.46 15.13
C SER A 47 4.90 -1.47 16.15
N GLU A 48 5.18 -1.25 17.45
CA GLU A 48 4.71 -2.13 18.52
C GLU A 48 3.18 -2.12 18.68
N LYS A 49 2.54 -0.94 18.64
CA LYS A 49 1.08 -0.84 18.74
C LYS A 49 0.37 -1.48 17.55
N PHE A 50 0.88 -1.26 16.34
CA PHE A 50 0.34 -1.85 15.11
C PHE A 50 0.53 -3.37 15.09
N SER A 51 1.74 -3.85 15.40
CA SER A 51 2.04 -5.27 15.52
C SER A 51 1.12 -5.96 16.53
N ARG A 52 0.94 -5.36 17.72
CA ARG A 52 0.02 -5.87 18.74
C ARG A 52 -1.43 -5.90 18.23
N TYR A 53 -1.90 -4.86 17.55
CA TYR A 53 -3.28 -4.81 17.05
C TYR A 53 -3.58 -5.92 16.06
N VAL A 54 -2.71 -6.12 15.06
CA VAL A 54 -2.91 -7.18 14.06
C VAL A 54 -2.81 -8.57 14.69
N LYS A 55 -1.86 -8.78 15.62
CA LYS A 55 -1.73 -10.06 16.35
C LYS A 55 -2.93 -10.38 17.23
N THR A 56 -3.63 -9.38 17.77
CA THR A 56 -4.84 -9.60 18.60
C THR A 56 -6.14 -9.62 17.81
N HIS A 57 -6.11 -9.23 16.53
CA HIS A 57 -7.26 -9.23 15.63
C HIS A 57 -6.91 -10.01 14.34
N PRO A 58 -6.72 -11.33 14.44
CA PRO A 58 -6.28 -12.15 13.33
C PRO A 58 -7.24 -12.05 12.15
N ILE A 59 -6.68 -11.75 10.98
CA ILE A 59 -7.39 -11.82 9.71
C ILE A 59 -7.43 -13.30 9.27
N ARG A 60 -8.49 -13.75 8.60
CA ARG A 60 -8.70 -15.16 8.17
C ARG A 60 -7.40 -15.81 7.69
N ASN A 61 -7.06 -17.00 8.22
CA ASN A 61 -5.89 -17.79 7.83
C ASN A 61 -5.90 -18.11 6.33
N ASN A 62 -5.07 -17.37 5.61
CA ASN A 62 -4.76 -17.54 4.20
C ASN A 62 -3.32 -17.03 3.98
N MET A 63 -2.72 -17.37 2.83
CA MET A 63 -1.34 -17.01 2.50
C MET A 63 -1.05 -15.50 2.68
N GLN A 64 -2.04 -14.63 2.49
CA GLN A 64 -1.91 -13.19 2.63
C GLN A 64 -1.71 -12.77 4.09
N SER A 65 -2.32 -13.48 5.03
CA SER A 65 -2.15 -13.24 6.46
C SER A 65 -0.74 -13.64 6.94
N GLU A 66 -0.16 -14.69 6.36
CA GLU A 66 1.24 -15.10 6.65
C GLU A 66 2.26 -14.06 6.14
N LEU A 67 2.07 -13.54 4.92
CA LEU A 67 2.95 -12.48 4.37
C LEU A 67 2.79 -11.15 5.12
N LEU A 68 1.58 -10.86 5.62
CA LEU A 68 1.35 -9.71 6.49
C LEU A 68 2.05 -9.88 7.85
N GLU A 69 2.01 -11.06 8.46
CA GLU A 69 2.75 -11.38 9.68
C GLU A 69 4.26 -11.23 9.48
N GLN A 70 4.79 -11.73 8.36
CA GLN A 70 6.19 -11.55 7.97
C GLN A 70 6.57 -10.06 7.94
N LEU A 71 5.77 -9.22 7.29
CA LEU A 71 5.99 -7.76 7.24
C LEU A 71 5.92 -7.12 8.62
N ILE A 72 4.98 -7.54 9.46
CA ILE A 72 4.79 -7.03 10.83
C ILE A 72 5.97 -7.37 11.73
N ASP A 73 6.59 -8.52 11.52
CA ASP A 73 7.80 -8.96 12.21
C ASP A 73 9.08 -8.30 11.63
N GLY A 74 8.91 -7.33 10.73
CA GLY A 74 9.99 -6.56 10.14
C GLY A 74 10.80 -7.34 9.09
N GLN A 75 10.30 -8.50 8.65
CA GLN A 75 10.95 -9.31 7.64
C GLN A 75 10.57 -8.82 6.24
N ASN A 76 11.53 -8.90 5.33
CA ASN A 76 11.31 -8.50 3.94
C ASN A 76 10.63 -9.62 3.17
N LEU A 77 9.75 -9.25 2.25
CA LEU A 77 9.24 -10.19 1.25
C LEU A 77 10.27 -10.38 0.14
N SER A 78 10.33 -11.58 -0.42
CA SER A 78 11.01 -11.80 -1.70
C SER A 78 10.27 -11.09 -2.84
N MET A 79 10.94 -10.93 -3.98
CA MET A 79 10.31 -10.36 -5.18
C MET A 79 9.07 -11.17 -5.61
N GLU A 80 9.11 -12.50 -5.50
CA GLU A 80 8.00 -13.40 -5.81
C GLU A 80 6.85 -13.24 -4.83
N GLN A 81 7.14 -13.14 -3.52
CA GLN A 81 6.14 -12.90 -2.49
C GLN A 81 5.44 -11.55 -2.70
N ALA A 82 6.20 -10.49 -2.97
CA ALA A 82 5.65 -9.17 -3.27
C ALA A 82 4.81 -9.17 -4.56
N SER A 83 5.26 -9.91 -5.59
CA SER A 83 4.51 -10.10 -6.83
C SER A 83 3.18 -10.83 -6.61
N SER A 84 3.18 -11.85 -5.74
CA SER A 84 1.99 -12.62 -5.34
C SER A 84 0.97 -11.74 -4.62
N VAL A 85 1.42 -10.94 -3.64
CA VAL A 85 0.58 -9.94 -2.96
C VAL A 85 -0.06 -8.98 -3.96
N MET A 86 0.72 -8.46 -4.90
CA MET A 86 0.20 -7.53 -5.91
C MET A 86 -0.83 -8.18 -6.85
N ASN A 87 -0.66 -9.46 -7.21
CA ASN A 87 -1.64 -10.17 -8.03
C ASN A 87 -2.99 -10.27 -7.31
N GLU A 88 -2.96 -10.61 -6.03
CA GLU A 88 -4.16 -10.76 -5.21
C GLU A 88 -4.87 -9.41 -4.99
N ILE A 89 -4.10 -8.32 -4.83
CA ILE A 89 -4.64 -6.94 -4.81
C ILE A 89 -5.37 -6.66 -6.13
N MET A 90 -4.74 -6.94 -7.27
CA MET A 90 -5.32 -6.66 -8.59
C MET A 90 -6.49 -7.59 -8.95
N ASP A 91 -6.55 -8.80 -8.36
CA ASP A 91 -7.68 -9.72 -8.48
C ASP A 91 -8.88 -9.33 -7.57
N GLY A 92 -8.72 -8.31 -6.72
CA GLY A 92 -9.76 -7.90 -5.77
C GLY A 92 -10.03 -8.95 -4.68
N LYS A 93 -9.05 -9.81 -4.38
CA LYS A 93 -9.20 -10.90 -3.42
C LYS A 93 -8.88 -10.48 -1.98
N LEU A 94 -8.19 -9.35 -1.80
CA LEU A 94 -7.93 -8.79 -0.47
C LEU A 94 -9.14 -7.97 -0.02
N SER A 95 -9.53 -8.14 1.25
CA SER A 95 -10.37 -7.15 1.89
C SER A 95 -9.59 -5.84 2.00
N ASP A 96 -10.30 -4.73 2.07
CA ASP A 96 -9.64 -3.43 2.20
C ASP A 96 -8.83 -3.30 3.49
N SER A 97 -9.24 -4.00 4.57
CA SER A 97 -8.48 -4.09 5.81
C SER A 97 -7.14 -4.83 5.62
N GLN A 98 -7.11 -5.89 4.80
CA GLN A 98 -5.86 -6.58 4.44
C GLN A 98 -4.96 -5.68 3.60
N PHE A 99 -5.52 -5.02 2.58
CA PHE A 99 -4.77 -4.09 1.74
C PHE A 99 -4.16 -2.96 2.57
N GLY A 100 -4.96 -2.28 3.39
CA GLY A 100 -4.49 -1.21 4.26
C GLY A 100 -3.43 -1.67 5.27
N SER A 101 -3.56 -2.89 5.79
CA SER A 101 -2.59 -3.47 6.72
C SER A 101 -1.24 -3.74 6.04
N ILE A 102 -1.24 -4.31 4.82
CA ILE A 102 -0.01 -4.58 4.07
C ILE A 102 0.72 -3.28 3.74
N VAL A 103 0.02 -2.27 3.22
CA VAL A 103 0.62 -0.97 2.86
C VAL A 103 1.21 -0.29 4.10
N THR A 104 0.49 -0.36 5.23
CA THR A 104 0.97 0.20 6.50
C THR A 104 2.20 -0.55 7.01
N ALA A 105 2.19 -1.89 6.97
CA ALA A 105 3.30 -2.72 7.42
C ALA A 105 4.56 -2.45 6.58
N LEU A 106 4.45 -2.38 5.25
CA LEU A 106 5.55 -2.02 4.35
C LEU A 106 6.15 -0.66 4.70
N ARG A 107 5.31 0.36 4.94
CA ARG A 107 5.79 1.69 5.29
C ARG A 107 6.49 1.73 6.66
N ILE A 108 5.95 1.04 7.67
CA ILE A 108 6.53 1.00 9.01
C ILE A 108 7.89 0.26 8.98
N LYS A 109 7.94 -0.88 8.30
CA LYS A 109 9.18 -1.66 8.10
C LYS A 109 10.20 -0.87 7.26
N GLY A 110 9.70 -0.13 6.28
CA GLY A 110 10.47 0.38 5.14
C GLY A 110 10.46 -0.64 4.01
N GLU A 111 9.97 -0.23 2.84
CA GLU A 111 9.97 -1.07 1.64
C GLU A 111 11.40 -1.30 1.09
N THR A 112 11.65 -2.50 0.55
CA THR A 112 12.89 -2.84 -0.14
C THR A 112 12.77 -2.66 -1.66
N SER A 113 13.92 -2.61 -2.35
CA SER A 113 13.95 -2.60 -3.82
C SER A 113 13.25 -3.82 -4.42
N ASP A 114 13.39 -5.01 -3.81
CA ASP A 114 12.83 -6.26 -4.32
C ASP A 114 11.31 -6.29 -4.16
N GLU A 115 10.81 -5.77 -3.03
CA GLU A 115 9.37 -5.60 -2.79
C GLU A 115 8.74 -4.67 -3.84
N VAL A 116 9.35 -3.49 -4.04
CA VAL A 116 8.88 -2.51 -5.03
C VAL A 116 8.98 -3.08 -6.45
N ALA A 117 10.08 -3.76 -6.78
CA ALA A 117 10.29 -4.37 -8.09
C ALA A 117 9.27 -5.48 -8.38
N GLY A 118 8.98 -6.35 -7.42
CA GLY A 118 7.97 -7.40 -7.56
C GLY A 118 6.59 -6.83 -7.82
N MET A 119 6.16 -5.87 -7.00
CA MET A 119 4.85 -5.21 -7.18
C MET A 119 4.78 -4.45 -8.51
N ALA A 120 5.82 -3.70 -8.87
CA ALA A 120 5.85 -2.95 -10.13
C ALA A 120 5.88 -3.87 -11.35
N THR A 121 6.50 -5.04 -11.26
CA THR A 121 6.54 -6.04 -12.33
C THR A 121 5.15 -6.64 -12.55
N THR A 122 4.47 -7.05 -11.48
CA THR A 122 3.07 -7.53 -11.56
C THR A 122 2.12 -6.46 -12.10
N LYS A 123 2.22 -5.22 -11.61
CA LYS A 123 1.40 -4.12 -12.13
C LYS A 123 1.64 -3.90 -13.62
N ARG A 124 2.91 -3.95 -14.06
CA ARG A 124 3.28 -3.85 -15.48
C ARG A 124 2.78 -5.05 -16.29
N SER A 125 2.81 -6.28 -15.80
CA SER A 125 2.33 -7.42 -16.59
C SER A 125 0.82 -7.35 -16.85
N ARG A 126 0.06 -6.76 -15.94
CA ARG A 126 -1.39 -6.60 -16.00
C ARG A 126 -1.88 -5.28 -16.60
N SER A 127 -0.99 -4.34 -16.90
CA SER A 127 -1.34 -3.07 -17.53
C SER A 127 -1.73 -3.26 -19.00
N LEU A 128 -2.71 -2.50 -19.49
CA LEU A 128 -2.91 -2.33 -20.93
C LEU A 128 -1.61 -1.83 -21.59
N LYS A 129 -1.30 -2.36 -22.77
CA LYS A 129 -0.08 -2.03 -23.51
C LYS A 129 -0.40 -1.05 -24.63
N ILE A 130 0.35 0.04 -24.67
CA ILE A 130 0.31 1.02 -25.76
C ILE A 130 1.55 0.80 -26.62
N SER A 131 1.36 0.53 -27.91
CA SER A 131 2.45 0.41 -28.88
C SER A 131 2.58 1.70 -29.69
N SER A 132 3.82 2.09 -30.00
CA SER A 132 4.13 3.25 -30.84
C SER A 132 5.38 2.95 -31.65
N SER A 133 5.41 3.37 -32.90
CA SER A 133 6.58 3.31 -33.79
C SER A 133 7.56 4.47 -33.57
N LYS A 134 7.19 5.45 -32.75
CA LYS A 134 8.00 6.64 -32.45
C LYS A 134 8.77 6.44 -31.15
N LYS A 135 9.94 7.08 -31.02
CA LYS A 135 10.64 7.17 -29.73
C LYS A 135 9.79 8.03 -28.78
N LEU A 136 9.45 7.46 -27.63
CA LEU A 136 8.69 8.13 -26.58
C LEU A 136 9.59 8.34 -25.36
N VAL A 137 9.31 9.42 -24.62
CA VAL A 137 9.91 9.70 -23.31
C VAL A 137 8.76 9.86 -22.32
N ASP A 138 8.95 9.33 -21.11
CA ASP A 138 8.04 9.52 -19.98
C ASP A 138 8.78 10.34 -18.92
N THR A 139 8.11 11.35 -18.38
CA THR A 139 8.61 12.21 -17.30
C THR A 139 7.61 12.14 -16.16
N CYS A 140 7.89 11.30 -15.16
CA CYS A 140 7.06 11.16 -13.98
C CYS A 140 7.89 11.30 -12.69
N GLY A 141 7.24 11.81 -11.66
CA GLY A 141 7.76 11.91 -10.29
C GLY A 141 6.75 11.32 -9.31
N THR A 142 7.20 11.02 -8.09
CA THR A 142 6.31 10.52 -7.03
C THR A 142 5.32 11.58 -6.53
N GLY A 143 5.61 12.87 -6.78
CA GLY A 143 4.86 14.00 -6.24
C GLY A 143 5.04 14.18 -4.73
N GLY A 144 4.41 15.21 -4.16
CA GLY A 144 4.30 15.40 -2.71
C GLY A 144 5.41 16.21 -2.03
N ASP A 145 6.27 16.90 -2.79
CA ASP A 145 7.32 17.79 -2.27
C ASP A 145 6.79 19.18 -1.86
N GLY A 146 5.50 19.47 -2.10
CA GLY A 146 4.87 20.73 -1.72
C GLY A 146 5.32 21.92 -2.55
N GLN A 147 6.02 21.68 -3.67
CA GLN A 147 6.34 22.71 -4.64
C GLN A 147 5.15 22.85 -5.60
N GLU A 148 4.35 23.88 -5.38
CA GLU A 148 3.41 24.37 -6.40
C GLU A 148 4.22 25.17 -7.41
N PHE A 149 4.15 24.80 -8.70
CA PHE A 149 4.67 25.59 -9.81
C PHE A 149 3.52 26.33 -10.50
#